data_AF-A0A2K8DNU9-F1
#
_entry.id   AF-A0A2K8DNU9-F1
#
_cell.length_a   1.000
_cell.length_b   1.000
_cell.length_c   1.000
_cell.angle_alpha   90.00
_cell.angle_beta   90.00
_cell.angle_gamma   90.00
#
_symmetry.space_group_name_H-M   'P 1'
#
loop_
_entity.id
_entity.type
_entity.pdbx_description
1 polymer ?
#
loop_
_entity_poly.entity_id
_entity_poly.type
_entity_poly.pdbx_seq_one_letter_code
_entity_poly.pdbx_strand_id
1 'polypeptide(L)'
;EEQCIAARAAGMRLARLLAIYTVAAALNFAVFLRHGVFCALSDRLLGIRMVHIDPTARRQVAFEQMNRVMMWNGMRELLMTAVPLVDLSRVRRRLTRALFPEAMRQSMSDGAERSCGLCGASPMVLPMRSDCGHAFCYFCVASEQMEQPAGVACPRCSSHVQSVRHAC
;
A
#
# COMPACT_ATOMS: atom_id res chain seq x y z
N GLU A 1 -31.25 -10.39 -51.74
CA GLU A 1 -32.36 -10.60 -50.77
C GLU A 1 -32.26 -11.96 -50.04
N GLU A 2 -32.01 -13.07 -50.74
CA GLU A 2 -31.94 -14.42 -50.16
C GLU A 2 -30.91 -14.62 -49.02
N GLN A 3 -29.72 -14.01 -49.11
CA GLN A 3 -28.68 -14.13 -48.06
C GLN A 3 -29.11 -13.51 -46.72
N CYS A 4 -29.95 -12.47 -46.73
CA CYS A 4 -30.46 -11.82 -45.53
C CYS A 4 -31.57 -12.64 -44.85
N ILE A 5 -32.38 -13.35 -45.64
CA ILE A 5 -33.44 -14.25 -45.14
C ILE A 5 -32.82 -15.48 -44.47
N ALA A 6 -31.79 -16.08 -45.08
CA ALA A 6 -31.05 -17.20 -44.50
C ALA A 6 -30.37 -16.82 -43.17
N ALA A 7 -29.76 -15.64 -43.09
CA ALA A 7 -29.14 -15.13 -41.86
C ALA A 7 -30.17 -14.90 -40.73
N ARG A 8 -31.35 -14.36 -41.05
CA ARG A 8 -32.45 -14.17 -40.07
C ARG A 8 -33.04 -15.50 -39.61
N ALA A 9 -33.19 -16.46 -40.51
CA ALA A 9 -33.64 -17.81 -40.16
C ALA A 9 -32.63 -18.55 -39.27
N ALA A 10 -31.32 -18.41 -39.55
CA ALA A 10 -30.25 -18.95 -38.71
C ALA A 10 -30.22 -18.29 -37.32
N GLY A 11 -30.39 -16.96 -37.25
CA GLY A 11 -30.49 -16.23 -35.99
C GLY A 11 -31.67 -16.67 -35.13
N MET A 12 -32.85 -16.89 -35.74
CA MET A 12 -34.02 -17.41 -35.03
C MET A 12 -33.81 -18.86 -34.52
N ARG A 13 -33.09 -19.71 -35.26
CA ARG A 13 -32.76 -21.07 -34.82
C ARG A 13 -31.80 -21.06 -33.63
N LEU A 14 -30.75 -20.23 -33.68
CA LEU A 14 -29.83 -20.07 -32.55
C LEU A 14 -30.53 -19.52 -31.31
N ALA A 15 -31.42 -18.54 -31.47
CA ALA A 15 -32.20 -17.99 -30.36
C ALA A 15 -33.12 -19.04 -29.72
N ARG A 16 -33.76 -19.90 -30.52
CA ARG A 16 -34.58 -21.02 -30.01
C ARG A 16 -33.75 -22.05 -29.27
N LEU A 17 -32.58 -22.43 -29.79
CA LEU A 17 -31.67 -23.36 -29.12
C LEU A 17 -31.17 -22.79 -27.79
N LEU A 18 -30.84 -21.50 -27.76
CA LEU A 18 -30.44 -20.81 -26.54
C LEU A 18 -31.58 -20.78 -25.52
N ALA A 19 -32.81 -20.50 -25.95
CA ALA A 19 -33.99 -20.52 -25.09
C ALA A 19 -34.30 -21.92 -24.53
N ILE A 20 -34.13 -22.96 -25.33
CA ILE A 20 -34.27 -24.36 -24.87
C ILE A 20 -33.17 -24.68 -23.85
N TYR A 21 -31.93 -24.26 -24.11
CA TYR A 21 -30.81 -24.45 -23.21
C TYR A 21 -31.02 -23.73 -21.87
N THR A 22 -31.50 -22.48 -21.88
CA THR A 22 -31.75 -21.73 -20.63
C THR A 22 -32.85 -22.36 -19.80
N VAL A 23 -33.94 -22.84 -20.41
CA VAL A 23 -35.00 -23.57 -19.71
C VAL A 23 -34.47 -24.89 -19.14
N ALA A 24 -33.69 -25.66 -19.93
CA ALA A 24 -33.08 -26.89 -19.47
C ALA A 24 -32.10 -26.66 -18.31
N ALA A 25 -31.30 -25.59 -18.37
CA ALA A 25 -30.37 -25.21 -17.30
C ALA A 25 -31.12 -24.78 -16.03
N ALA A 26 -32.22 -24.02 -16.14
CA ALA A 26 -33.05 -23.63 -15.01
C ALA A 26 -33.71 -24.85 -14.33
N LEU A 27 -34.21 -25.81 -15.12
CA LEU A 27 -34.72 -27.08 -14.60
C LEU A 27 -33.62 -27.90 -13.92
N ASN A 28 -32.42 -27.96 -14.51
CA ASN A 28 -31.29 -28.64 -13.89
C ASN A 28 -30.91 -28.00 -12.55
N PHE A 29 -30.92 -26.67 -12.48
CA PHE A 29 -30.68 -25.95 -11.23
C PHE A 29 -31.76 -26.22 -10.17
N ALA A 30 -33.04 -26.28 -10.55
CA ALA A 30 -34.11 -26.64 -9.62
C ALA A 30 -33.95 -28.07 -9.07
N VAL A 31 -33.56 -29.03 -9.92
CA VAL A 31 -33.24 -30.41 -9.49
C VAL A 31 -31.99 -30.43 -8.61
N PHE A 32 -30.98 -29.64 -8.95
CA PHE A 32 -29.77 -29.47 -8.14
C PHE A 32 -30.10 -28.94 -6.75
N LEU A 33 -31.01 -27.98 -6.61
CA LEU A 33 -31.44 -27.50 -5.28
C LEU A 33 -32.11 -28.59 -4.43
N ARG A 34 -32.74 -29.59 -5.06
CA ARG A 34 -33.39 -30.69 -4.33
C ARG A 34 -32.43 -31.83 -3.99
N HIS A 35 -31.46 -32.14 -4.84
CA HIS A 35 -30.60 -33.33 -4.71
C HIS A 35 -29.13 -33.02 -4.46
N GLY A 36 -28.65 -31.82 -4.82
CA GLY A 36 -27.30 -31.33 -4.53
C GLY A 36 -26.16 -31.97 -5.31
N VAL A 37 -26.43 -32.68 -6.42
CA VAL A 37 -25.42 -33.53 -7.08
C VAL A 37 -24.71 -32.87 -8.28
N PHE A 38 -25.45 -32.28 -9.23
CA PHE A 38 -24.90 -31.76 -10.49
C PHE A 38 -25.24 -30.26 -10.69
N CYS A 39 -24.24 -29.37 -10.62
CA CYS A 39 -24.45 -27.92 -10.72
C CYS A 39 -24.78 -27.46 -12.14
N ALA A 40 -24.12 -28.00 -13.16
CA ALA A 40 -24.35 -27.63 -14.55
C ALA A 40 -25.01 -28.76 -15.36
N LEU A 41 -25.74 -28.38 -16.41
CA LEU A 41 -26.28 -29.34 -17.38
C LEU A 41 -25.15 -30.10 -18.09
N SER A 42 -24.01 -29.43 -18.32
CA SER A 42 -22.78 -30.05 -18.84
C SER A 42 -22.24 -31.12 -17.90
N ASP A 43 -22.27 -30.89 -16.58
CA ASP A 43 -21.77 -31.87 -15.60
C ASP A 43 -22.63 -33.14 -15.61
N ARG A 44 -23.95 -32.99 -15.84
CA ARG A 44 -24.87 -34.12 -16.00
C ARG A 44 -24.64 -34.88 -17.32
N LEU A 45 -24.29 -34.18 -18.40
CA LEU A 45 -23.96 -34.80 -19.69
C LEU A 45 -22.62 -35.55 -19.63
N LEU A 46 -21.62 -34.96 -18.98
CA LEU A 46 -20.27 -35.52 -18.86
C LEU A 46 -20.12 -36.48 -17.67
N GLY A 47 -21.12 -36.58 -16.78
CA GLY A 47 -21.08 -37.42 -15.59
C GLY A 47 -20.10 -36.94 -14.51
N ILE A 48 -19.73 -35.67 -14.53
CA ILE A 48 -18.77 -35.10 -13.57
C ILE A 48 -19.52 -34.79 -12.27
N ARG A 49 -19.08 -35.41 -11.17
CA ARG A 49 -19.64 -35.18 -9.83
C ARG A 49 -18.68 -34.31 -9.03
N MET A 50 -19.18 -33.22 -8.46
CA MET A 50 -18.43 -32.49 -7.44
C MET A 50 -18.41 -33.30 -6.14
N VAL A 51 -17.25 -33.85 -5.83
CA VAL A 51 -16.96 -34.50 -4.55
C VAL A 51 -16.05 -33.55 -3.77
N HIS A 52 -16.31 -33.40 -2.47
CA HIS A 52 -15.41 -32.66 -1.59
C HIS A 52 -14.06 -33.37 -1.60
N ILE A 53 -13.00 -32.65 -1.96
CA ILE A 53 -11.63 -33.20 -2.01
C ILE A 53 -11.23 -33.75 -0.64
N ASP A 54 -11.71 -33.14 0.45
CA ASP A 54 -11.63 -33.69 1.81
C ASP A 54 -12.84 -33.26 2.66
N PRO A 55 -13.77 -34.18 3.02
CA PRO A 55 -14.89 -33.88 3.91
C PRO A 55 -14.46 -33.71 5.38
N THR A 56 -13.26 -34.18 5.73
CA THR A 56 -12.64 -34.07 7.06
C THR A 56 -11.65 -32.93 7.19
N ALA A 57 -11.42 -32.15 6.12
CA ALA A 57 -10.63 -30.93 6.18
C ALA A 57 -11.34 -29.92 7.09
N ARG A 58 -11.08 -30.04 8.39
CA ARG A 58 -11.45 -29.09 9.42
C ARG A 58 -10.97 -27.74 8.92
N ARG A 59 -11.86 -26.76 8.82
CA ARG A 59 -11.64 -25.36 8.41
C ARG A 59 -10.44 -24.71 9.15
N GLN A 60 -9.23 -25.10 8.80
CA GLN A 60 -7.96 -24.67 9.41
C GLN A 60 -7.27 -23.61 8.55
N VAL A 61 -7.71 -23.42 7.30
CA VAL A 61 -7.13 -22.46 6.32
C VAL A 61 -7.61 -21.01 6.53
N ALA A 62 -8.42 -20.74 7.55
CA ALA A 62 -8.84 -19.37 7.89
C ALA A 62 -8.19 -18.83 9.17
N PHE A 63 -7.78 -19.69 10.11
CA PHE A 63 -7.28 -19.21 11.40
C PHE A 63 -5.81 -18.79 11.34
N GLU A 64 -4.96 -19.50 10.60
CA GLU A 64 -3.52 -19.17 10.54
C GLU A 64 -3.29 -17.86 9.77
N GLN A 65 -3.97 -17.68 8.64
CA GLN A 65 -3.90 -16.49 7.80
C GLN A 65 -4.53 -15.30 8.51
N MET A 66 -5.70 -15.47 9.15
CA MET A 66 -6.35 -14.38 9.88
C MET A 66 -5.54 -13.92 11.09
N ASN A 67 -4.94 -14.86 11.82
CA ASN A 67 -4.09 -14.54 12.97
C ASN A 67 -2.82 -13.78 12.55
N ARG A 68 -2.18 -14.17 11.43
CA ARG A 68 -1.01 -13.47 10.88
C ARG A 68 -1.34 -12.05 10.42
N VAL A 69 -2.49 -11.87 9.76
CA VAL A 69 -2.95 -10.54 9.30
C VAL A 69 -3.26 -9.63 10.49
N MET A 70 -3.91 -10.13 11.54
CA MET A 70 -4.20 -9.34 12.74
C MET A 70 -2.91 -8.91 13.46
N MET A 71 -1.95 -9.82 13.62
CA MET A 71 -0.66 -9.51 14.24
C MET A 71 0.10 -8.44 13.44
N TRP A 72 0.17 -8.59 12.12
CA TRP A 72 0.87 -7.64 11.26
C TRP A 72 0.19 -6.25 11.25
N ASN A 73 -1.14 -6.21 11.17
CA ASN A 73 -1.87 -4.94 11.20
C ASN A 73 -1.73 -4.23 12.56
N GLY A 74 -1.81 -4.96 13.68
CA GLY A 74 -1.58 -4.36 15.00
C GLY A 74 -0.16 -3.81 15.16
N MET A 75 0.86 -4.53 14.69
CA MET A 75 2.24 -4.03 14.67
C MET A 75 2.38 -2.76 13.81
N ARG A 76 1.75 -2.72 12.64
CA ARG A 76 1.79 -1.56 11.74
C ARG A 76 1.10 -0.34 12.36
N GLU A 77 -0.05 -0.52 13.00
CA GLU A 77 -0.79 0.56 13.68
C GLU A 77 0.04 1.14 14.82
N LEU A 78 0.63 0.28 15.66
CA LEU A 78 1.55 0.71 16.71
C LEU A 78 2.75 1.48 16.15
N LEU A 79 3.34 1.02 15.04
CA LEU A 79 4.50 1.68 14.44
C LEU A 79 4.13 3.03 13.82
N MET A 80 2.97 3.16 13.17
CA MET A 80 2.48 4.43 12.65
C MET A 80 2.21 5.44 13.78
N THR A 81 1.81 4.97 14.95
CA THR A 81 1.72 5.82 16.15
C THR A 81 3.11 6.12 16.73
N ALA A 82 4.02 5.15 16.77
CA ALA A 82 5.34 5.32 17.38
C ALA A 82 6.28 6.22 16.55
N VAL A 83 6.25 6.12 15.23
CA VAL A 83 7.12 6.88 14.31
C VAL A 83 7.02 8.41 14.51
N PRO A 84 5.83 9.05 14.54
CA PRO A 84 5.72 10.48 14.78
C PRO A 84 6.04 10.89 16.23
N LEU A 85 6.01 9.96 17.19
CA LEU A 85 6.41 10.23 18.58
C LEU A 85 7.93 10.22 18.79
N VAL A 86 8.69 9.66 17.84
CA VAL A 86 10.15 9.55 17.95
C VAL A 86 10.80 10.61 17.06
N ASP A 87 11.75 11.37 17.61
CA ASP A 87 12.57 12.29 16.83
C ASP A 87 13.52 11.54 15.89
N LEU A 88 13.04 11.18 14.69
CA LEU A 88 13.83 10.49 13.66
C LEU A 88 15.15 11.24 13.37
N SER A 89 15.15 12.57 13.45
CA SER A 89 16.32 13.43 13.29
C SER A 89 17.41 13.16 14.33
N ARG A 90 17.03 12.97 15.60
CA ARG A 90 17.96 12.72 16.72
C ARG A 90 18.45 11.29 16.69
N VAL A 91 17.54 10.33 16.48
CA VAL A 91 17.88 8.90 16.37
C VAL A 91 18.86 8.69 15.23
N ARG A 92 18.59 9.26 14.05
CA ARG A 92 19.47 9.10 12.90
C ARG A 92 20.85 9.70 13.12
N ARG A 93 20.98 10.86 13.79
CA ARG A 93 22.30 11.43 14.16
C ARG A 93 23.06 10.53 15.12
N ARG A 94 22.38 9.92 16.09
CA ARG A 94 23.01 8.96 17.00
C ARG A 94 23.41 7.68 16.27
N LEU A 95 22.54 7.15 15.40
CA LEU A 95 22.80 5.96 14.60
C LEU A 95 23.98 6.17 13.65
N THR A 96 24.03 7.29 12.94
CA THR A 96 25.16 7.59 12.05
C THR A 96 26.43 7.91 12.82
N ARG A 97 26.34 8.36 14.08
CA ARG A 97 27.49 8.46 14.99
C ARG A 97 28.00 7.11 15.46
N ALA A 98 27.12 6.15 15.70
CA ALA A 98 27.49 4.85 16.21
C ALA A 98 27.96 3.87 15.12
N LEU A 99 27.37 3.93 13.92
CA LEU A 99 27.60 2.94 12.85
C LEU A 99 28.70 3.35 11.86
N PHE A 100 28.96 4.65 11.67
CA PHE A 100 29.93 5.11 10.67
C PHE A 100 31.14 5.79 11.33
N PRO A 101 32.36 5.27 11.14
CA PRO A 101 33.59 5.89 11.62
C PRO A 101 33.84 7.24 10.93
N GLU A 102 34.54 8.14 11.61
CA GLU A 102 34.68 9.57 11.24
C GLU A 102 35.13 9.82 9.80
N ALA A 103 35.99 8.96 9.25
CA ALA A 103 36.48 9.04 7.87
C ALA A 103 35.37 8.91 6.80
N MET A 104 34.35 8.07 7.02
CA MET A 104 33.22 7.90 6.09
C MET A 104 32.16 9.00 6.24
N ARG A 105 32.19 9.74 7.35
CA ARG A 105 31.29 10.88 7.58
C ARG A 105 31.70 12.10 6.78
N GLN A 106 33.00 12.26 6.55
CA GLN A 106 33.56 13.34 5.75
C GLN A 106 33.22 13.18 4.26
N SER A 107 33.24 11.95 3.72
CA SER A 107 32.84 11.71 2.31
C SER A 107 31.35 11.93 2.06
N MET A 108 30.47 11.73 3.05
CA MET A 108 29.05 12.11 2.96
C MET A 108 28.81 13.62 3.11
N SER A 109 29.83 14.39 3.52
CA SER A 109 29.72 15.83 3.77
C SER A 109 30.19 16.71 2.61
N ASP A 110 30.74 16.15 1.52
CA ASP A 110 31.08 16.96 0.33
C ASP A 110 29.84 17.43 -0.45
N GLY A 111 28.65 16.88 -0.13
CA GLY A 111 27.36 17.43 -0.54
C GLY A 111 26.74 18.43 0.45
N ALA A 112 27.47 18.82 1.51
CA ALA A 112 26.91 19.52 2.67
C ALA A 112 26.53 20.99 2.44
N GLU A 113 26.85 21.59 1.29
CA GLU A 113 26.27 22.88 0.88
C GLU A 113 24.80 22.76 0.48
N ARG A 114 24.32 21.56 0.12
CA ARG A 114 22.92 21.29 -0.28
C ARG A 114 22.18 20.34 0.64
N SER A 115 22.77 19.96 1.79
CA SER A 115 22.15 19.04 2.75
C SER A 115 21.52 19.79 3.93
N CYS A 116 20.31 19.40 4.33
CA CYS A 116 19.61 20.03 5.45
C CYS A 116 20.43 19.94 6.74
N GLY A 117 20.70 21.07 7.41
CA GLY A 117 21.44 21.07 8.68
C GLY A 117 20.74 20.31 9.82
N LEU A 118 19.46 19.96 9.66
CA LEU A 118 18.64 19.18 10.60
C LEU A 118 18.51 17.70 10.25
N CYS A 119 18.02 17.43 9.05
CA CYS A 119 17.76 16.08 8.56
C CYS A 119 18.73 15.63 7.48
N GLY A 120 19.86 16.28 7.23
CA GLY A 120 20.96 15.84 6.34
C GLY A 120 20.53 15.30 4.96
N ALA A 121 19.32 15.59 4.50
CA ALA A 121 18.77 15.08 3.26
C ALA A 121 19.33 15.93 2.12
N SER A 122 19.76 15.27 1.05
CA SER A 122 20.19 15.87 -0.20
C SER A 122 19.54 15.06 -1.34
N PRO A 123 18.65 15.64 -2.15
CA PRO A 123 18.20 17.04 -2.15
C PRO A 123 17.23 17.36 -1.00
N MET A 124 17.24 18.62 -0.53
CA MET A 124 16.26 19.12 0.44
C MET A 124 14.87 19.25 -0.19
N VAL A 125 13.83 18.79 0.51
CA VAL A 125 12.44 19.09 0.15
C VAL A 125 12.10 20.49 0.64
N LEU A 126 11.85 21.41 -0.29
CA LEU A 126 11.53 22.82 -0.06
C LEU A 126 12.58 23.53 0.84
N PRO A 127 13.74 23.92 0.27
CA PRO A 127 14.83 24.52 1.03
C PRO A 127 14.43 25.91 1.55
N MET A 128 14.68 26.11 2.84
CA MET A 128 14.35 27.30 3.59
C MET A 128 15.64 27.88 4.20
N ARG A 129 15.95 29.15 3.92
CA ARG A 129 17.09 29.87 4.50
C ARG A 129 16.68 30.56 5.80
N SER A 130 17.42 30.28 6.85
CA SER A 130 17.33 30.97 8.15
C SER A 130 18.07 32.31 8.14
N ASP A 131 17.79 33.18 9.12
CA ASP A 131 18.48 34.47 9.32
C ASP A 131 20.00 34.36 9.40
N CYS A 132 20.52 33.22 9.86
CA CYS A 132 21.95 32.94 9.97
C CYS A 132 22.59 32.45 8.65
N GLY A 133 21.85 32.42 7.55
CA GLY A 133 22.33 32.01 6.24
C GLY A 133 22.34 30.49 5.98
N HIS A 134 21.98 29.66 6.97
CA HIS A 134 21.92 28.21 6.83
C HIS A 134 20.59 27.73 6.26
N ALA A 135 20.64 26.70 5.40
CA ALA A 135 19.49 26.09 4.74
C ALA A 135 18.98 24.82 5.44
N PHE A 136 17.67 24.69 5.53
CA PHE A 136 16.95 23.57 6.15
C PHE A 136 15.73 23.17 5.30
N CYS A 137 15.20 21.96 5.49
CA CYS A 137 13.91 21.58 4.90
C CYS A 137 12.76 22.27 5.66
N TYR A 138 11.71 22.66 4.95
CA TYR A 138 10.48 23.23 5.55
C TYR A 138 9.96 22.40 6.74
N PHE A 139 9.81 21.08 6.56
CA PHE A 139 9.29 20.19 7.61
C PHE A 139 10.18 20.16 8.87
N CYS A 140 11.49 20.28 8.72
CA CYS A 140 12.42 20.23 9.86
C CYS A 140 12.41 21.52 10.67
N VAL A 141 12.28 22.66 10.01
CA VAL A 141 12.12 23.95 10.70
C VAL A 141 10.76 23.99 11.41
N ALA A 142 9.71 23.55 10.72
CA ALA A 142 8.37 23.50 11.28
C ALA A 142 8.28 22.59 12.52
N SER A 143 8.93 21.42 12.50
CA SER A 143 8.94 20.51 13.66
C SER A 143 9.65 21.13 14.86
N GLU A 144 10.82 21.73 14.69
CA GLU A 144 11.53 22.37 15.81
C GLU A 144 10.79 23.60 16.35
N GLN A 145 10.13 24.39 15.48
CA GLN A 145 9.29 25.51 15.93
C GLN A 145 8.09 25.04 16.75
N MET A 146 7.55 23.85 16.45
CA MET A 146 6.50 23.22 17.26
C MET A 146 7.02 22.71 18.61
N GLU A 147 8.24 22.17 18.66
CA GLU A 147 8.88 21.72 19.90
C GLU A 147 9.32 22.90 20.79
N GLN A 148 9.83 23.97 20.19
CA GLN A 148 10.40 25.14 20.88
C GLN A 148 9.90 26.44 20.23
N PRO A 149 8.72 26.95 20.65
CA PRO A 149 8.14 28.16 20.08
C PRO A 149 8.94 29.43 20.41
N ALA A 150 9.82 29.35 21.42
CA ALA A 150 10.73 30.44 21.77
C ALA A 150 11.74 30.73 20.66
N GLY A 151 12.10 29.72 19.84
CA GLY A 151 12.86 29.84 18.59
C GLY A 151 13.90 28.74 18.39
N VAL A 152 14.23 28.47 17.13
CA VAL A 152 15.06 27.32 16.74
C VAL A 152 16.53 27.69 16.83
N ALA A 153 17.30 26.99 17.66
CA ALA A 153 18.76 27.15 17.71
C ALA A 153 19.40 26.47 16.49
N CYS A 154 20.18 27.21 15.70
CA CYS A 154 20.85 26.63 14.55
C CYS A 154 21.94 25.63 15.00
N PRO A 155 21.93 24.37 14.53
CA PRO A 155 22.93 23.37 14.92
C PRO A 155 24.35 23.62 14.35
N ARG A 156 24.54 24.62 13.47
CA ARG A 156 25.85 24.99 12.91
C ARG A 156 26.49 26.22 13.55
N CYS A 157 25.69 27.22 13.93
CA CYS A 157 26.21 28.50 14.46
C CYS A 157 25.61 28.91 15.80
N SER A 158 24.74 28.09 16.40
CA SER A 158 24.06 28.36 17.70
C SER A 158 23.25 29.65 17.79
N SER A 159 23.09 30.40 16.69
CA SER A 159 22.27 31.60 16.65
C SER A 159 20.78 31.23 16.68
N HIS A 160 20.00 32.08 17.34
CA HIS A 160 18.57 31.93 17.48
C HIS A 160 17.84 32.36 16.20
N VAL A 161 17.21 31.41 15.51
CA VAL A 161 16.49 31.66 14.24
C VAL A 161 15.08 32.13 14.56
N GLN A 162 14.78 33.40 14.26
CA GLN A 162 13.46 34.01 14.48
C GLN A 162 12.61 34.00 13.21
N SER A 163 13.24 34.13 12.04
CA SER A 163 12.57 34.15 10.74
C SER A 163 13.23 33.18 9.77
N VAL A 164 12.40 32.55 8.94
CA VAL A 164 12.85 31.61 7.92
C VAL A 164 12.15 31.96 6.61
N ARG A 165 12.93 32.09 5.53
CA ARG A 165 12.43 32.49 4.20
C ARG A 165 12.73 31.39 3.19
N HIS A 166 11.94 31.32 2.13
CA HIS A 166 12.23 30.43 1.01
C HIS A 166 13.58 30.77 0.39
N ALA A 167 14.41 29.76 0.17
CA ALA A 167 15.61 29.91 -0.65
C ALA A 167 15.15 30.00 -2.11
N CYS A 168 15.10 31.22 -2.65
CA CYS A 168 14.88 31.45 -4.08
C CYS A 168 16.09 30.95 -4.88
#